data_AF-F2L776-F1
#
_entry.id   AF-F2L776-F1
#
_cell.length_a   1.000
_cell.length_b   1.000
_cell.length_c   1.000
_cell.angle_alpha   90.00
_cell.angle_beta   90.00
_cell.angle_gamma   90.00
#
_symmetry.space_group_name_H-M   'P 1'
#
loop_
_entity.id
_entity.type
_entity.pdbx_description
1 polymer ?
#
loop_
_entity_poly.entity_id
_entity_poly.type
_entity_poly.pdbx_seq_one_letter_code
_entity_poly.pdbx_strand_id
1 'polypeptide(L)'
;MTETNAADAGVPQPQLIACEFPMPGGCPNVMEYAGVGRKPKYCQQTVDGLRHVAYTAHRVVNGMVTVPEPGSQPSAPAVGATPPRPITQARATAAKLHEQLGNLVDRQLQPLITQLVEALHVAADPESATSEVDAVQREARTRIDAAEAAAEDALARAETAERAADTARLAQAEAEDVASQALTERDEARDQRDQHERAAASLAGELAEVRAALAAAESEGETTAAALSDARNEIERLTARLLAAKAARDEVRTELAGATQQVRDLTEARDDARAALAAERRELGEQRRRTELAEQRIARDELTIASLTEQHSAARDEARDQQERAAAARAELAAATAQIEALRDAVATATAHAEQRLADARARHDEQLAELRARLGQGE
;
A
#
# COMPACT_ATOMS: atom_id res chain seq x y z
N MET A 1 37.86 13.24 -45.42
CA MET A 1 39.11 12.50 -45.17
C MET A 1 38.78 11.03 -44.97
N THR A 2 38.87 10.27 -46.05
CA THR A 2 39.10 8.83 -46.04
C THR A 2 39.79 8.56 -47.37
N GLU A 3 41.10 8.38 -47.27
CA GLU A 3 42.04 8.18 -48.36
C GLU A 3 41.94 6.76 -48.92
N THR A 4 41.90 6.71 -50.25
CA THR A 4 42.71 5.90 -51.16
C THR A 4 43.18 4.49 -50.76
N ASN A 5 42.89 3.52 -51.63
CA ASN A 5 43.90 2.58 -52.12
C ASN A 5 43.51 2.06 -53.52
N ALA A 6 44.13 2.63 -54.54
CA ALA A 6 44.12 2.12 -55.91
C ALA A 6 45.27 1.09 -56.04
N ALA A 7 44.91 -0.16 -56.36
CA ALA A 7 45.85 -1.25 -56.51
C ALA A 7 46.54 -1.19 -57.87
N ASP A 8 47.86 -1.30 -57.79
CA ASP A 8 48.88 -1.37 -58.83
C ASP A 8 48.66 -2.59 -59.74
N ALA A 9 48.47 -2.36 -61.04
CA ALA A 9 48.28 -3.40 -62.04
C ALA A 9 49.65 -3.87 -62.57
N GLY A 10 50.06 -5.08 -62.14
CA GLY A 10 51.32 -5.71 -62.52
C GLY A 10 51.45 -5.91 -64.04
N VAL A 11 52.59 -5.49 -64.58
CA VAL A 11 53.02 -5.72 -65.96
C VAL A 11 53.26 -7.22 -66.19
N PRO A 12 52.60 -7.88 -67.17
CA PRO A 12 52.79 -9.32 -67.42
C PRO A 12 54.16 -9.59 -68.04
N GLN A 13 54.96 -10.46 -67.41
CA GLN A 13 56.24 -10.89 -67.97
C GLN A 13 56.03 -11.81 -69.19
N PRO A 14 56.73 -11.58 -70.32
CA PRO A 14 56.58 -12.38 -71.53
C PRO A 14 57.07 -13.81 -71.31
N GLN A 15 56.26 -14.79 -71.71
CA GLN A 15 56.60 -16.21 -71.61
C GLN A 15 57.35 -16.64 -72.89
N LEU A 16 58.47 -17.34 -72.74
CA LEU A 16 59.21 -17.94 -73.84
C LEU A 16 58.55 -19.27 -74.27
N ILE A 17 58.24 -19.41 -75.56
CA ILE A 17 57.53 -20.56 -76.14
C ILE A 17 58.39 -21.15 -77.26
N ALA A 18 58.65 -22.46 -77.20
CA ALA A 18 59.36 -23.17 -78.26
C ALA A 18 58.55 -23.26 -79.57
N CYS A 19 59.22 -23.20 -80.71
CA CYS A 19 58.61 -23.34 -82.03
C CYS A 19 58.19 -24.80 -82.31
N GLU A 20 56.90 -25.02 -82.57
CA GLU A 20 56.28 -26.35 -82.80
C GLU A 20 56.40 -26.81 -84.29
N PHE A 21 57.44 -26.40 -85.01
CA PHE A 21 57.60 -26.79 -86.42
C PHE A 21 58.00 -28.28 -86.55
N PRO A 22 57.33 -29.06 -87.40
CA PRO A 22 57.57 -30.50 -87.52
C PRO A 22 58.86 -30.76 -88.29
N MET A 23 59.98 -30.85 -87.57
CA MET A 23 61.31 -31.19 -88.09
C MET A 23 62.01 -32.21 -87.17
N PRO A 24 62.84 -33.12 -87.71
CA PRO A 24 63.62 -34.05 -86.89
C PRO A 24 64.53 -33.28 -85.92
N GLY A 25 64.39 -33.50 -84.61
CA GLY A 25 65.17 -32.81 -83.57
C GLY A 25 64.55 -31.52 -83.01
N GLY A 26 63.42 -31.05 -83.56
CA GLY A 26 62.73 -29.83 -83.11
C GLY A 26 63.47 -28.54 -83.50
N CYS A 27 62.74 -27.42 -83.56
CA CYS A 27 63.35 -26.13 -83.85
C CYS A 27 64.00 -25.55 -82.58
N PRO A 28 65.28 -25.14 -82.61
CA PRO A 28 65.95 -24.58 -81.43
C PRO A 28 65.46 -23.18 -81.03
N ASN A 29 64.61 -22.54 -81.84
CA ASN A 29 64.17 -21.17 -81.62
C ASN A 29 62.96 -21.09 -80.67
N VAL A 30 63.04 -20.14 -79.74
CA VAL A 30 61.96 -19.74 -78.83
C VAL A 30 61.40 -18.36 -79.21
N MET A 31 60.11 -18.15 -78.97
CA MET A 31 59.39 -16.89 -79.21
C MET A 31 58.91 -16.30 -77.88
N GLU A 32 58.99 -14.99 -77.72
CA GLU A 32 58.40 -14.28 -76.59
C GLU A 32 56.91 -14.01 -76.82
N TYR A 33 56.07 -14.30 -75.82
CA TYR A 33 54.63 -14.05 -75.86
C TYR A 33 54.17 -13.27 -74.63
N ALA A 34 53.69 -12.06 -74.87
CA ALA A 34 53.26 -11.10 -73.85
C ALA A 34 51.87 -11.37 -73.24
N GLY A 35 51.28 -12.56 -73.46
CA GLY A 35 50.02 -12.97 -72.82
C GLY A 35 48.73 -12.41 -73.44
N VAL A 36 48.81 -11.61 -74.51
CA VAL A 36 47.65 -11.00 -75.18
C VAL A 36 47.46 -11.61 -76.58
N GLY A 37 46.26 -12.13 -76.87
CA GLY A 37 45.92 -12.74 -78.17
C GLY A 37 46.21 -14.25 -78.26
N ARG A 38 46.09 -14.86 -79.45
CA ARG A 38 46.33 -16.31 -79.63
C ARG A 38 47.84 -16.60 -79.62
N LYS A 39 48.27 -17.55 -78.78
CA LYS A 39 49.66 -18.01 -78.67
C LYS A 39 50.26 -18.39 -80.05
N PRO A 40 51.39 -17.78 -80.48
CA PRO A 40 52.02 -18.12 -81.75
C PRO A 40 52.66 -19.51 -81.69
N LYS A 41 52.50 -20.31 -82.74
CA LYS A 41 53.02 -21.70 -82.82
C LYS A 41 54.37 -21.85 -83.54
N TYR A 42 54.73 -20.93 -84.43
CA TYR A 42 55.92 -21.05 -85.28
C TYR A 42 56.74 -19.75 -85.30
N CYS A 43 58.08 -19.86 -85.29
CA CYS A 43 59.00 -18.73 -85.15
C CYS A 43 59.14 -17.82 -86.39
N GLN A 44 58.52 -18.15 -87.52
CA GLN A 44 58.55 -17.42 -88.80
C GLN A 44 59.92 -17.25 -89.47
N GLN A 45 60.99 -17.70 -88.82
CA GLN A 45 62.36 -17.68 -89.36
C GLN A 45 62.60 -18.85 -90.32
N THR A 46 63.61 -18.70 -91.19
CA THR A 46 64.05 -19.77 -92.09
C THR A 46 65.15 -20.57 -91.42
N VAL A 47 64.90 -21.85 -91.16
CA VAL A 47 65.87 -22.80 -90.60
C VAL A 47 66.04 -23.94 -91.61
N ASP A 48 67.30 -24.30 -91.94
CA ASP A 48 67.64 -25.34 -92.93
C ASP A 48 66.94 -25.17 -94.29
N GLY A 49 66.82 -23.92 -94.75
CA GLY A 49 66.23 -23.56 -96.05
C GLY A 49 64.70 -23.50 -96.08
N LEU A 50 64.02 -23.82 -94.97
CA LEU A 50 62.56 -23.82 -94.86
C LEU A 50 62.06 -22.75 -93.88
N ARG A 51 61.05 -21.97 -94.30
CA ARG A 51 60.46 -20.91 -93.47
C ARG A 51 59.42 -21.48 -92.51
N HIS A 52 59.59 -21.28 -91.21
CA HIS A 52 58.73 -21.80 -90.15
C HIS A 52 57.42 -21.02 -90.01
N VAL A 53 56.49 -21.23 -90.94
CA VAL A 53 55.13 -20.67 -90.93
C VAL A 53 54.09 -21.78 -91.13
N ALA A 54 52.83 -21.51 -90.81
CA ALA A 54 51.75 -22.48 -90.85
C ALA A 54 51.61 -23.19 -92.21
N TYR A 55 51.79 -22.46 -93.31
CA TYR A 55 51.71 -23.02 -94.67
C TYR A 55 52.83 -24.03 -94.95
N THR A 56 54.08 -23.72 -94.60
CA THR A 56 55.21 -24.63 -94.79
C THR A 56 55.13 -25.82 -93.85
N ALA A 57 54.68 -25.63 -92.60
CA ALA A 57 54.46 -26.71 -91.65
C ALA A 57 53.42 -27.71 -92.17
N HIS A 58 52.31 -27.22 -92.71
CA HIS A 58 51.28 -28.05 -93.34
C HIS A 58 51.83 -28.83 -94.55
N ARG A 59 52.70 -28.22 -95.37
CA ARG A 59 53.34 -28.91 -96.51
C ARG A 59 54.32 -29.99 -96.07
N VAL A 60 55.04 -29.80 -94.96
CA VAL A 60 55.96 -30.80 -94.39
C VAL A 60 55.19 -31.96 -93.77
N VAL A 61 54.14 -31.70 -92.98
CA VAL A 61 53.27 -32.76 -92.40
C VAL A 61 52.61 -33.61 -93.48
N ASN A 62 52.21 -33.00 -94.60
CA ASN A 62 51.60 -33.69 -95.73
C ASN A 62 52.62 -34.26 -96.73
N GLY A 63 53.92 -34.27 -96.42
CA GLY A 63 54.96 -34.87 -97.26
C GLY A 63 55.22 -34.16 -98.61
N MET A 64 54.67 -32.97 -98.82
CA MET A 64 54.83 -32.20 -100.08
C MET A 64 56.16 -31.43 -100.16
N VAL A 65 56.92 -31.40 -99.06
CA VAL A 65 58.26 -30.82 -98.95
C VAL A 65 59.05 -31.73 -98.03
N THR A 66 60.14 -32.30 -98.53
CA THR A 66 61.09 -33.07 -97.72
C THR A 66 61.94 -32.10 -96.92
N VAL A 67 61.98 -32.26 -95.60
CA VAL A 67 62.88 -31.50 -94.73
C VAL A 67 64.32 -31.96 -95.06
N PRO A 68 65.20 -31.06 -95.53
CA PRO A 68 66.60 -31.42 -95.79
C PRO A 68 67.27 -31.87 -94.49
N GLU A 69 68.12 -32.90 -94.55
CA GLU A 69 69.03 -33.19 -93.43
C GLU A 69 69.88 -31.94 -93.15
N PRO A 70 70.11 -31.58 -91.87
CA PRO A 70 70.82 -30.35 -91.52
C PRO A 70 72.16 -30.22 -92.26
N GLY A 71 72.31 -29.19 -93.10
CA GLY A 71 73.59 -28.82 -93.73
C GLY A 71 73.74 -28.85 -95.27
N SER A 72 72.68 -28.91 -96.09
CA SER A 72 72.81 -29.07 -97.56
C SER A 72 72.33 -27.86 -98.39
N GLN A 73 73.16 -27.32 -99.31
CA GLN A 73 72.78 -26.31 -100.33
C GLN A 73 73.12 -26.78 -101.76
N PRO A 74 72.31 -26.45 -102.79
CA PRO A 74 72.86 -26.31 -104.15
C PRO A 74 72.36 -25.10 -104.99
N SER A 75 73.26 -24.69 -105.90
CA SER A 75 73.23 -23.52 -106.81
C SER A 75 72.64 -23.78 -108.21
N ALA A 76 72.22 -22.70 -108.89
CA ALA A 76 71.69 -22.65 -110.26
C ALA A 76 72.74 -22.31 -111.35
N PRO A 77 72.43 -22.47 -112.66
CA PRO A 77 73.11 -21.69 -113.70
C PRO A 77 72.21 -21.13 -114.84
N ALA A 78 72.80 -20.19 -115.59
CA ALA A 78 72.21 -19.31 -116.61
C ALA A 78 72.83 -19.45 -118.03
N VAL A 79 72.25 -18.68 -118.96
CA VAL A 79 72.23 -18.70 -120.44
C VAL A 79 73.47 -18.09 -121.16
N GLY A 80 73.69 -18.47 -122.44
CA GLY A 80 74.42 -17.71 -123.48
C GLY A 80 75.10 -18.63 -124.51
N ALA A 81 75.45 -18.30 -125.77
CA ALA A 81 75.40 -17.10 -126.61
C ALA A 81 75.80 -17.50 -128.06
N THR A 82 75.52 -16.67 -129.07
CA THR A 82 75.78 -16.84 -130.52
C THR A 82 77.14 -16.28 -131.02
N PRO A 83 77.70 -16.82 -132.14
CA PRO A 83 78.64 -16.08 -133.01
C PRO A 83 78.43 -16.27 -134.56
N PRO A 84 79.17 -15.52 -135.44
CA PRO A 84 78.68 -14.95 -136.72
C PRO A 84 79.28 -15.56 -138.02
N ARG A 85 78.76 -15.22 -139.23
CA ARG A 85 79.39 -15.24 -140.61
C ARG A 85 78.33 -14.93 -141.75
N PRO A 86 78.65 -14.91 -143.08
CA PRO A 86 79.00 -13.77 -143.95
C PRO A 86 77.94 -13.41 -145.05
N ILE A 87 78.15 -12.27 -145.74
CA ILE A 87 77.17 -11.45 -146.51
C ILE A 87 76.45 -12.12 -147.71
N THR A 88 76.89 -13.28 -148.20
CA THR A 88 76.12 -14.03 -149.22
C THR A 88 74.91 -14.76 -148.64
N GLN A 89 74.96 -15.11 -147.35
CA GLN A 89 73.78 -15.61 -146.61
C GLN A 89 72.79 -14.48 -146.33
N ALA A 90 73.24 -13.21 -146.26
CA ALA A 90 72.41 -12.03 -146.00
C ALA A 90 71.37 -11.75 -147.10
N ARG A 91 71.62 -12.12 -148.37
CA ARG A 91 70.62 -11.98 -149.44
C ARG A 91 69.55 -13.07 -149.43
N ALA A 92 69.91 -14.30 -149.07
CA ALA A 92 68.94 -15.37 -148.86
C ALA A 92 68.15 -15.18 -147.55
N THR A 93 68.79 -14.65 -146.51
CA THR A 93 68.08 -14.22 -145.29
C THR A 93 67.29 -12.94 -145.49
N ALA A 94 67.65 -12.02 -146.37
CA ALA A 94 66.80 -10.85 -146.67
C ALA A 94 65.47 -11.25 -147.33
N ALA A 95 65.47 -12.22 -148.25
CA ALA A 95 64.23 -12.77 -148.81
C ALA A 95 63.40 -13.51 -147.74
N LYS A 96 64.05 -14.32 -146.90
CA LYS A 96 63.41 -15.02 -145.78
C LYS A 96 62.93 -14.08 -144.67
N LEU A 97 63.62 -12.98 -144.42
CA LEU A 97 63.25 -11.92 -143.47
C LEU A 97 62.12 -11.06 -144.02
N HIS A 98 62.02 -10.86 -145.34
CA HIS A 98 60.87 -10.18 -145.95
C HIS A 98 59.60 -11.02 -145.83
N GLU A 99 59.73 -12.34 -146.01
CA GLU A 99 58.63 -13.31 -145.83
C GLU A 99 58.28 -13.52 -144.34
N GLN A 100 59.28 -13.47 -143.45
CA GLN A 100 59.06 -13.48 -142.01
C GLN A 100 58.50 -12.14 -141.49
N LEU A 101 58.88 -10.98 -142.05
CA LEU A 101 58.29 -9.67 -141.75
C LEU A 101 56.86 -9.57 -142.26
N GLY A 102 56.57 -10.07 -143.47
CA GLY A 102 55.21 -10.21 -143.97
C GLY A 102 54.35 -11.06 -143.03
N ASN A 103 54.88 -12.22 -142.59
CA ASN A 103 54.19 -13.07 -141.62
C ASN A 103 54.08 -12.47 -140.20
N LEU A 104 55.01 -11.63 -139.75
CA LEU A 104 54.95 -10.94 -138.45
C LEU A 104 53.94 -9.78 -138.47
N VAL A 105 53.89 -9.07 -139.61
CA VAL A 105 52.89 -8.01 -139.84
C VAL A 105 51.50 -8.62 -139.94
N ASP A 106 51.32 -9.69 -140.73
CA ASP A 106 49.99 -10.30 -140.94
C ASP A 106 49.49 -11.16 -139.76
N ARG A 107 50.36 -11.85 -139.02
CA ARG A 107 49.92 -12.73 -137.91
C ARG A 107 50.00 -12.13 -136.52
N GLN A 108 50.78 -11.06 -136.30
CA GLN A 108 50.94 -10.47 -134.97
C GLN A 108 50.50 -9.00 -134.93
N LEU A 109 50.94 -8.18 -135.88
CA LEU A 109 50.49 -6.79 -135.92
C LEU A 109 49.05 -6.68 -136.40
N GLN A 110 48.60 -7.47 -137.37
CA GLN A 110 47.22 -7.42 -137.83
C GLN A 110 46.21 -7.72 -136.71
N PRO A 111 46.29 -8.82 -135.93
CA PRO A 111 45.37 -9.04 -134.82
C PRO A 111 45.56 -8.06 -133.66
N LEU A 112 46.76 -7.53 -133.40
CA LEU A 112 46.94 -6.47 -132.40
C LEU A 112 46.37 -5.13 -132.87
N ILE A 113 46.47 -4.81 -134.17
CA ILE A 113 45.83 -3.64 -134.79
C ILE A 113 44.33 -3.86 -134.82
N THR A 114 43.83 -5.07 -135.10
CA THR A 114 42.40 -5.39 -135.02
C THR A 114 41.92 -5.26 -133.58
N GLN A 115 42.63 -5.82 -132.58
CA GLN A 115 42.29 -5.66 -131.16
C GLN A 115 42.41 -4.21 -130.68
N LEU A 116 43.38 -3.44 -131.18
CA LEU A 116 43.53 -2.02 -130.86
C LEU A 116 42.44 -1.19 -131.53
N VAL A 117 42.09 -1.48 -132.79
CA VAL A 117 41.00 -0.83 -133.52
C VAL A 117 39.66 -1.21 -132.91
N GLU A 118 39.50 -2.43 -132.41
CA GLU A 118 38.31 -2.93 -131.73
C GLU A 118 38.20 -2.37 -130.31
N ALA A 119 39.31 -2.27 -129.58
CA ALA A 119 39.37 -1.55 -128.30
C ALA A 119 39.18 -0.03 -128.47
N LEU A 120 39.68 0.56 -129.55
CA LEU A 120 39.42 1.96 -129.92
C LEU A 120 37.99 2.13 -130.43
N HIS A 121 37.39 1.14 -131.10
CA HIS A 121 35.98 1.16 -131.48
C HIS A 121 35.11 1.12 -130.23
N VAL A 122 35.39 0.24 -129.27
CA VAL A 122 34.67 0.16 -127.98
C VAL A 122 34.90 1.40 -127.13
N ALA A 123 36.11 1.97 -127.11
CA ALA A 123 36.43 3.19 -126.36
C ALA A 123 35.92 4.48 -127.04
N ALA A 124 35.74 4.47 -128.36
CA ALA A 124 35.17 5.58 -129.13
C ALA A 124 33.71 5.33 -129.53
N ASP A 125 33.10 4.23 -129.08
CA ASP A 125 31.69 3.92 -129.28
C ASP A 125 30.89 4.74 -128.27
N PRO A 126 30.20 5.80 -128.72
CA PRO A 126 29.40 6.62 -127.84
C PRO A 126 28.25 5.82 -127.21
N GLU A 127 27.77 4.74 -127.83
CA GLU A 127 26.67 3.92 -127.29
C GLU A 127 27.15 3.01 -126.14
N SER A 128 28.34 2.42 -126.25
CA SER A 128 28.94 1.68 -125.13
C SER A 128 29.23 2.60 -123.93
N ALA A 129 29.80 3.79 -124.18
CA ALA A 129 30.08 4.77 -123.13
C ALA A 129 28.80 5.30 -122.45
N THR A 130 27.73 5.57 -123.20
CA THR A 130 26.44 5.96 -122.60
C THR A 130 25.82 4.82 -121.81
N SER A 131 25.95 3.57 -122.26
CA SER A 131 25.42 2.41 -121.52
C SER A 131 26.12 2.19 -120.17
N GLU A 132 27.44 2.42 -120.09
CA GLU A 132 28.21 2.37 -118.84
C GLU A 132 27.84 3.52 -117.91
N VAL A 133 27.71 4.74 -118.44
CA VAL A 133 27.25 5.90 -117.66
C VAL A 133 25.84 5.66 -117.13
N ASP A 134 24.92 5.15 -117.95
CA ASP A 134 23.55 4.81 -117.54
C ASP A 134 23.54 3.70 -116.47
N ALA A 135 24.42 2.70 -116.60
CA ALA A 135 24.56 1.64 -115.59
C ALA A 135 25.08 2.19 -114.26
N VAL A 136 26.13 3.02 -114.29
CA VAL A 136 26.67 3.71 -113.10
C VAL A 136 25.66 4.67 -112.50
N GLN A 137 24.89 5.39 -113.31
CA GLN A 137 23.82 6.27 -112.83
C GLN A 137 22.69 5.47 -112.17
N ARG A 138 22.25 4.35 -112.74
CA ARG A 138 21.25 3.46 -112.11
C ARG A 138 21.77 2.87 -110.80
N GLU A 139 23.03 2.44 -110.77
CA GLU A 139 23.64 1.91 -109.56
C GLU A 139 23.79 3.00 -108.49
N ALA A 140 24.28 4.18 -108.85
CA ALA A 140 24.38 5.34 -107.96
C ALA A 140 23.00 5.74 -107.42
N ARG A 141 21.97 5.76 -108.28
CA ARG A 141 20.59 6.03 -107.87
C ARG A 141 20.09 4.98 -106.88
N THR A 142 20.32 3.69 -107.16
CA THR A 142 19.97 2.59 -106.25
C THR A 142 20.67 2.72 -104.89
N ARG A 143 21.96 3.11 -104.87
CA ARG A 143 22.70 3.34 -103.62
C ARG A 143 22.19 4.56 -102.86
N ILE A 144 21.84 5.64 -103.56
CA ILE A 144 21.23 6.84 -102.97
C ILE A 144 19.88 6.48 -102.36
N ASP A 145 18.99 5.85 -103.12
CA ASP A 145 17.65 5.48 -102.64
C ASP A 145 17.76 4.51 -101.43
N ALA A 146 18.72 3.57 -101.43
CA ALA A 146 18.99 2.70 -100.29
C ALA A 146 19.56 3.44 -99.07
N ALA A 147 20.41 4.44 -99.27
CA ALA A 147 20.96 5.27 -98.21
C ALA A 147 19.89 6.22 -97.62
N GLU A 148 19.04 6.79 -98.47
CA GLU A 148 17.87 7.59 -98.07
C GLU A 148 16.89 6.76 -97.24
N ALA A 149 16.52 5.56 -97.72
CA ALA A 149 15.68 4.64 -96.95
C ALA A 149 16.30 4.24 -95.61
N ALA A 150 17.61 3.96 -95.56
CA ALA A 150 18.30 3.64 -94.32
C ALA A 150 18.36 4.84 -93.35
N ALA A 151 18.47 6.06 -93.87
CA ALA A 151 18.44 7.29 -93.07
C ALA A 151 17.03 7.55 -92.50
N GLU A 152 15.99 7.38 -93.31
CA GLU A 152 14.59 7.47 -92.88
C GLU A 152 14.28 6.44 -91.78
N ASP A 153 14.70 5.18 -91.95
CA ASP A 153 14.56 4.13 -90.93
C ASP A 153 15.33 4.46 -89.64
N ALA A 154 16.54 5.02 -89.75
CA ALA A 154 17.32 5.44 -88.59
C ALA A 154 16.64 6.58 -87.82
N LEU A 155 16.09 7.57 -88.54
CA LEU A 155 15.30 8.66 -87.95
C LEU A 155 14.04 8.13 -87.27
N ALA A 156 13.28 7.26 -87.93
CA ALA A 156 12.07 6.66 -87.35
C ALA A 156 12.36 5.88 -86.06
N ARG A 157 13.48 5.14 -86.01
CA ARG A 157 13.95 4.45 -84.79
C ARG A 157 14.37 5.43 -83.70
N ALA A 158 15.06 6.51 -84.05
CA ALA A 158 15.49 7.54 -83.09
C ALA A 158 14.28 8.23 -82.45
N GLU A 159 13.30 8.66 -83.26
CA GLU A 159 12.07 9.27 -82.75
C GLU A 159 11.28 8.29 -81.87
N THR A 160 11.21 7.02 -82.24
CA THR A 160 10.53 5.99 -81.42
C THR A 160 11.25 5.78 -80.09
N ALA A 161 12.58 5.78 -80.09
CA ALA A 161 13.38 5.68 -78.87
C ALA A 161 13.24 6.92 -77.97
N GLU A 162 13.17 8.13 -78.56
CA GLU A 162 12.93 9.37 -77.81
C GLU A 162 11.55 9.37 -77.15
N ARG A 163 10.49 9.02 -77.90
CA ARG A 163 9.13 8.88 -77.34
C ARG A 163 9.06 7.83 -76.22
N ALA A 164 9.78 6.72 -76.37
CA ALA A 164 9.87 5.69 -75.33
C ALA A 164 10.61 6.21 -74.08
N ALA A 165 11.69 6.97 -74.25
CA ALA A 165 12.42 7.60 -73.15
C ALA A 165 11.57 8.65 -72.43
N ASP A 166 10.81 9.47 -73.16
CA ASP A 166 9.87 10.44 -72.58
C ASP A 166 8.77 9.75 -71.76
N THR A 167 8.19 8.68 -72.31
CA THR A 167 7.17 7.89 -71.61
C THR A 167 7.75 7.26 -70.34
N ALA A 168 8.98 6.74 -70.38
CA ALA A 168 9.66 6.18 -69.22
C ALA A 168 9.96 7.24 -68.15
N ARG A 169 10.36 8.46 -68.57
CA ARG A 169 10.58 9.59 -67.65
C ARG A 169 9.30 10.04 -66.96
N LEU A 170 8.19 10.10 -67.69
CA LEU A 170 6.88 10.43 -67.12
C LEU A 170 6.42 9.35 -66.13
N ALA A 171 6.53 8.07 -66.50
CA ALA A 171 6.18 6.96 -65.60
C ALA A 171 7.06 6.93 -64.34
N GLN A 172 8.35 7.26 -64.45
CA GLN A 172 9.23 7.40 -63.29
C GLN A 172 8.77 8.54 -62.38
N ALA A 173 8.47 9.71 -62.93
CA ALA A 173 8.02 10.86 -62.16
C ALA A 173 6.68 10.59 -61.44
N GLU A 174 5.73 9.93 -62.10
CA GLU A 174 4.47 9.50 -61.48
C GLU A 174 4.71 8.49 -60.35
N ALA A 175 5.62 7.53 -60.54
CA ALA A 175 5.97 6.56 -59.51
C ALA A 175 6.65 7.22 -58.29
N GLU A 176 7.51 8.23 -58.51
CA GLU A 176 8.15 9.01 -57.45
C GLU A 176 7.13 9.86 -56.67
N ASP A 177 6.13 10.45 -57.33
CA ASP A 177 5.04 11.18 -56.68
C ASP A 177 4.16 10.24 -55.83
N VAL A 178 3.74 9.11 -56.38
CA VAL A 178 2.97 8.09 -55.63
C VAL A 178 3.76 7.57 -54.43
N ALA A 179 5.06 7.31 -54.58
CA ALA A 179 5.91 6.89 -53.48
C ALA A 179 6.02 7.98 -52.39
N SER A 180 6.12 9.25 -52.78
CA SER A 180 6.19 10.38 -51.86
C SER A 180 4.87 10.58 -51.10
N GLN A 181 3.73 10.44 -51.77
CA GLN A 181 2.40 10.48 -51.16
C GLN A 181 2.23 9.33 -50.15
N ALA A 182 2.58 8.10 -50.54
CA ALA A 182 2.50 6.93 -49.65
C ALA A 182 3.40 7.05 -48.41
N LEU A 183 4.58 7.66 -48.53
CA LEU A 183 5.45 7.93 -47.38
C LEU A 183 4.82 8.97 -46.44
N THR A 184 4.22 10.03 -47.00
CA THR A 184 3.53 11.08 -46.23
C THR A 184 2.34 10.49 -45.47
N GLU A 185 1.47 9.74 -46.13
CA GLU A 185 0.31 9.08 -45.51
C GLU A 185 0.73 8.11 -44.39
N ARG A 186 1.81 7.35 -44.61
CA ARG A 186 2.35 6.42 -43.60
C ARG A 186 2.84 7.18 -42.37
N ASP A 187 3.52 8.30 -42.55
CA ASP A 187 4.05 9.09 -41.44
C ASP A 187 2.92 9.81 -40.68
N GLU A 188 1.89 10.31 -41.37
CA GLU A 188 0.66 10.83 -40.74
C GLU A 188 -0.07 9.75 -39.93
N ALA A 189 -0.19 8.53 -40.47
CA ALA A 189 -0.81 7.41 -39.76
C ALA A 189 -0.03 7.01 -38.50
N ARG A 190 1.31 7.10 -38.54
CA ARG A 190 2.16 6.88 -37.35
C ARG A 190 1.95 7.97 -36.31
N ASP A 191 1.93 9.24 -36.72
CA ASP A 191 1.69 10.36 -35.81
C ASP A 191 0.31 10.25 -35.14
N GLN A 192 -0.73 9.85 -35.89
CA GLN A 192 -2.06 9.60 -35.33
C GLN A 192 -2.06 8.46 -34.32
N ARG A 193 -1.41 7.32 -34.64
CA ARG A 193 -1.26 6.20 -33.69
C ARG A 193 -0.56 6.65 -32.41
N ASP A 194 0.55 7.36 -32.53
CA ASP A 194 1.34 7.82 -31.38
C ASP A 194 0.59 8.88 -30.55
N GLN A 195 -0.29 9.67 -31.18
CA GLN A 195 -1.24 10.55 -30.48
C GLN A 195 -2.30 9.75 -29.71
N HIS A 196 -2.88 8.73 -30.33
CA HIS A 196 -3.86 7.85 -29.68
C HIS A 196 -3.25 7.06 -28.51
N GLU A 197 -2.03 6.55 -28.65
CA GLU A 197 -1.31 5.86 -27.57
C GLU A 197 -1.05 6.79 -26.39
N ARG A 198 -0.62 8.04 -26.65
CA ARG A 198 -0.45 9.05 -25.60
C ARG A 198 -1.76 9.42 -24.91
N ALA A 199 -2.85 9.59 -25.67
CA ALA A 199 -4.17 9.86 -25.13
C ALA A 199 -4.68 8.69 -24.27
N ALA A 200 -4.49 7.46 -24.73
CA ALA A 200 -4.85 6.25 -23.98
C ALA A 200 -4.04 6.12 -22.68
N ALA A 201 -2.73 6.42 -22.72
CA ALA A 201 -1.88 6.43 -21.54
C ALA A 201 -2.32 7.51 -20.52
N SER A 202 -2.69 8.71 -20.98
CA SER A 202 -3.24 9.77 -20.13
C SER A 202 -4.53 9.34 -19.44
N LEU A 203 -5.48 8.81 -20.20
CA LEU A 203 -6.76 8.32 -19.67
C LEU A 203 -6.57 7.14 -18.71
N ALA A 204 -5.61 6.27 -18.96
CA ALA A 204 -5.27 5.18 -18.05
C ALA A 204 -4.69 5.71 -16.73
N GLY A 205 -3.87 6.77 -16.79
CA GLY A 205 -3.38 7.50 -15.61
C GLY A 205 -4.51 8.12 -14.80
N GLU A 206 -5.39 8.89 -15.46
CA GLU A 206 -6.57 9.51 -14.84
C GLU A 206 -7.49 8.46 -14.18
N LEU A 207 -7.74 7.33 -14.86
CA LEU A 207 -8.52 6.22 -14.29
C LEU A 207 -7.85 5.60 -13.06
N ALA A 208 -6.51 5.49 -13.05
CA ALA A 208 -5.78 4.97 -11.89
C ALA A 208 -5.87 5.95 -10.71
N GLU A 209 -5.76 7.25 -10.95
CA GLU A 209 -5.92 8.30 -9.93
C GLU A 209 -7.33 8.30 -9.33
N VAL A 210 -8.38 8.24 -10.18
CA VAL A 210 -9.77 8.18 -9.72
C VAL A 210 -10.03 6.92 -8.89
N ARG A 211 -9.49 5.76 -9.30
CA ARG A 211 -9.61 4.51 -8.52
C ARG A 211 -8.90 4.60 -7.17
N ALA A 212 -7.72 5.21 -7.12
CA ALA A 212 -7.00 5.42 -5.87
C ALA A 212 -7.76 6.38 -4.94
N ALA A 213 -8.33 7.46 -5.48
CA ALA A 213 -9.15 8.40 -4.72
C ALA A 213 -10.44 7.75 -4.19
N LEU A 214 -11.10 6.90 -4.98
CA LEU A 214 -12.28 6.15 -4.55
C LEU A 214 -11.94 5.19 -3.39
N ALA A 215 -10.85 4.40 -3.52
CA ALA A 215 -10.43 3.49 -2.47
C ALA A 215 -10.05 4.23 -1.17
N ALA A 216 -9.44 5.42 -1.27
CA ALA A 216 -9.17 6.27 -0.12
C ALA A 216 -10.46 6.77 0.55
N ALA A 217 -11.43 7.25 -0.23
CA ALA A 217 -12.72 7.72 0.27
C ALA A 217 -13.54 6.58 0.93
N GLU A 218 -13.49 5.37 0.39
CA GLU A 218 -14.12 4.19 1.00
C GLU A 218 -13.50 3.86 2.36
N SER A 219 -12.17 3.85 2.47
CA SER A 219 -11.44 3.65 3.73
C SER A 219 -11.74 4.74 4.78
N GLU A 220 -11.79 6.00 4.36
CA GLU A 220 -12.21 7.12 5.22
C GLU A 220 -13.67 6.97 5.69
N GLY A 221 -14.55 6.50 4.80
CA GLY A 221 -15.94 6.17 5.10
C GLY A 221 -16.09 5.08 6.16
N GLU A 222 -15.34 3.97 6.02
CA GLU A 222 -15.29 2.88 7.00
C GLU A 222 -14.79 3.36 8.37
N THR A 223 -13.71 4.16 8.37
CA THR A 223 -13.15 4.75 9.59
C THR A 223 -14.15 5.67 10.29
N THR A 224 -14.86 6.49 9.52
CA THR A 224 -15.89 7.40 10.05
C THR A 224 -17.09 6.63 10.59
N ALA A 225 -17.51 5.56 9.91
CA ALA A 225 -18.61 4.70 10.37
C ALA A 225 -18.28 3.98 11.68
N ALA A 226 -17.04 3.47 11.82
CA ALA A 226 -16.56 2.87 13.06
C ALA A 226 -16.55 3.89 14.21
N ALA A 227 -16.00 5.09 13.98
CA ALA A 227 -15.99 6.16 14.97
C ALA A 227 -17.41 6.58 15.41
N LEU A 228 -18.36 6.63 14.47
CA LEU A 228 -19.77 6.92 14.78
C LEU A 228 -20.41 5.81 15.61
N SER A 229 -20.10 4.54 15.34
CA SER A 229 -20.56 3.40 16.14
C SER A 229 -20.02 3.48 17.57
N ASP A 230 -18.74 3.76 17.74
CA ASP A 230 -18.11 3.90 19.06
C ASP A 230 -18.70 5.07 19.85
N ALA A 231 -18.94 6.21 19.19
CA ALA A 231 -19.59 7.36 19.81
C ALA A 231 -21.03 7.04 20.29
N ARG A 232 -21.79 6.26 19.51
CA ARG A 232 -23.14 5.81 19.91
C ARG A 232 -23.08 4.90 21.14
N ASN A 233 -22.17 3.93 21.15
CA ASN A 233 -21.96 3.03 22.29
C ASN A 233 -21.56 3.81 23.55
N GLU A 234 -20.72 4.83 23.42
CA GLU A 234 -20.33 5.70 24.53
C GLU A 234 -21.51 6.52 25.08
N ILE A 235 -22.36 7.08 24.20
CA ILE A 235 -23.58 7.79 24.59
C ILE A 235 -24.54 6.86 25.35
N GLU A 236 -24.74 5.63 24.87
CA GLU A 236 -25.57 4.64 25.56
C GLU A 236 -25.01 4.31 26.94
N ARG A 237 -23.69 4.09 27.03
CA ARG A 237 -22.99 3.83 28.30
C ARG A 237 -23.13 4.99 29.28
N LEU A 238 -22.96 6.22 28.83
CA LEU A 238 -23.09 7.41 29.67
C LEU A 238 -24.54 7.64 30.11
N THR A 239 -25.51 7.35 29.24
CA THR A 239 -26.93 7.44 29.54
C THR A 239 -27.32 6.41 30.62
N ALA A 240 -26.86 5.17 30.50
CA ALA A 240 -27.05 4.13 31.52
C ALA A 240 -26.44 4.54 32.87
N ARG A 241 -25.20 5.08 32.87
CA ARG A 241 -24.56 5.60 34.09
C ARG A 241 -25.32 6.76 34.72
N LEU A 242 -25.86 7.68 33.90
CA LEU A 242 -26.66 8.80 34.38
C LEU A 242 -27.96 8.33 35.04
N LEU A 243 -28.64 7.33 34.46
CA LEU A 243 -29.85 6.75 35.04
C LEU A 243 -29.54 6.04 36.36
N ALA A 244 -28.47 5.24 36.42
CA ALA A 244 -28.02 4.59 37.65
C ALA A 244 -27.68 5.61 38.74
N ALA A 245 -26.96 6.69 38.40
CA ALA A 245 -26.63 7.75 39.34
C ALA A 245 -27.88 8.50 39.85
N LYS A 246 -28.89 8.71 39.00
CA LYS A 246 -30.18 9.29 39.41
C LYS A 246 -30.92 8.37 40.38
N ALA A 247 -30.98 7.07 40.08
CA ALA A 247 -31.61 6.08 40.96
C ALA A 247 -30.91 6.04 42.33
N ALA A 248 -29.57 5.95 42.36
CA ALA A 248 -28.79 5.96 43.60
C ALA A 248 -29.00 7.26 44.41
N ARG A 249 -29.07 8.41 43.74
CA ARG A 249 -29.39 9.70 44.41
C ARG A 249 -30.79 9.67 45.03
N ASP A 250 -31.77 9.11 44.35
CA ASP A 250 -33.15 9.07 44.84
C ASP A 250 -33.31 8.06 45.99
N GLU A 251 -32.56 6.96 45.98
CA GLU A 251 -32.41 6.03 47.11
C GLU A 251 -31.82 6.73 48.34
N VAL A 252 -30.67 7.39 48.20
CA VAL A 252 -30.04 8.16 49.29
C VAL A 252 -30.97 9.25 49.85
N ARG A 253 -31.79 9.88 49.01
CA ARG A 253 -32.80 10.85 49.48
C ARG A 253 -33.89 10.20 50.32
N THR A 254 -34.36 9.01 49.92
CA THR A 254 -35.33 8.22 50.70
C THR A 254 -34.72 7.78 52.03
N GLU A 255 -33.48 7.29 52.03
CA GLU A 255 -32.75 6.92 53.25
C GLU A 255 -32.56 8.12 54.19
N LEU A 256 -32.17 9.28 53.65
CA LEU A 256 -32.02 10.52 54.43
C LEU A 256 -33.35 10.96 55.04
N ALA A 257 -34.46 10.86 54.31
CA ALA A 257 -35.79 11.17 54.83
C ALA A 257 -36.18 10.20 55.96
N GLY A 258 -35.91 8.90 55.80
CA GLY A 258 -36.11 7.88 56.82
C GLY A 258 -35.29 8.13 58.08
N ALA A 259 -33.99 8.41 57.93
CA ALA A 259 -33.10 8.74 59.05
C ALA A 259 -33.55 10.03 59.77
N THR A 260 -33.98 11.05 59.02
CA THR A 260 -34.52 12.29 59.59
C THR A 260 -35.78 12.02 60.41
N GLN A 261 -36.68 11.14 59.94
CA GLN A 261 -37.87 10.76 60.68
C GLN A 261 -37.50 9.98 61.95
N GLN A 262 -36.59 9.01 61.87
CA GLN A 262 -36.11 8.27 63.04
C GLN A 262 -35.52 9.19 64.12
N VAL A 263 -34.75 10.20 63.73
CA VAL A 263 -34.22 11.20 64.68
C VAL A 263 -35.34 12.00 65.35
N ARG A 264 -36.42 12.35 64.62
CA ARG A 264 -37.59 13.02 65.20
C ARG A 264 -38.31 12.11 66.19
N ASP A 265 -38.60 10.87 65.80
CA ASP A 265 -39.29 9.89 66.65
C ASP A 265 -38.49 9.62 67.95
N LEU A 266 -37.16 9.48 67.84
CA LEU A 266 -36.27 9.32 69.01
C LEU A 266 -36.24 10.58 69.89
N THR A 267 -36.33 11.76 69.30
CA THR A 267 -36.38 13.03 70.03
C THR A 267 -37.69 13.15 70.81
N GLU A 268 -38.82 12.82 70.18
CA GLU A 268 -40.15 12.78 70.82
C GLU A 268 -40.17 11.74 71.95
N ALA A 269 -39.72 10.51 71.69
CA ALA A 269 -39.65 9.45 72.70
C ALA A 269 -38.77 9.84 73.91
N ARG A 270 -37.64 10.52 73.66
CA ARG A 270 -36.78 11.07 74.72
C ARG A 270 -37.51 12.11 75.55
N ASP A 271 -38.26 13.01 74.92
CA ASP A 271 -38.96 14.10 75.60
C ASP A 271 -40.16 13.57 76.39
N ASP A 272 -40.88 12.58 75.88
CA ASP A 272 -41.91 11.84 76.61
C ASP A 272 -41.32 11.11 77.83
N ALA A 273 -40.20 10.41 77.67
CA ALA A 273 -39.51 9.75 78.78
C ALA A 273 -39.06 10.75 79.86
N ARG A 274 -38.60 11.94 79.46
CA ARG A 274 -38.27 13.03 80.39
C ARG A 274 -39.49 13.54 81.14
N ALA A 275 -40.62 13.71 80.45
CA ALA A 275 -41.87 14.13 81.05
C ALA A 275 -42.41 13.09 82.05
N ALA A 276 -42.38 11.81 81.69
CA ALA A 276 -42.75 10.71 82.57
C ALA A 276 -41.86 10.64 83.83
N LEU A 277 -40.54 10.74 83.67
CA LEU A 277 -39.61 10.79 84.80
C LEU A 277 -39.86 12.00 85.72
N ALA A 278 -40.21 13.16 85.16
CA ALA A 278 -40.57 14.33 85.94
C ALA A 278 -41.92 14.17 86.68
N ALA A 279 -42.87 13.44 86.12
CA ALA A 279 -44.12 13.07 86.79
C ALA A 279 -43.87 12.12 87.97
N GLU A 280 -43.12 11.04 87.74
CA GLU A 280 -42.72 10.08 88.79
C GLU A 280 -41.99 10.76 89.95
N ARG A 281 -41.04 11.66 89.67
CA ARG A 281 -40.34 12.43 90.70
C ARG A 281 -41.29 13.31 91.52
N ARG A 282 -42.32 13.89 90.89
CA ARG A 282 -43.34 14.70 91.59
C ARG A 282 -44.21 13.81 92.47
N GLU A 283 -44.69 12.69 91.95
CA GLU A 283 -45.51 11.73 92.70
C GLU A 283 -44.73 11.18 93.91
N LEU A 284 -43.48 10.77 93.73
CA LEU A 284 -42.63 10.31 94.82
C LEU A 284 -42.38 11.42 95.86
N GLY A 285 -42.21 12.66 95.41
CA GLY A 285 -42.14 13.83 96.30
C GLY A 285 -43.43 14.09 97.08
N GLU A 286 -44.60 13.81 96.49
CA GLU A 286 -45.90 13.87 97.18
C GLU A 286 -46.11 12.69 98.14
N GLN A 287 -45.69 11.49 97.77
CA GLN A 287 -45.73 10.30 98.64
C GLN A 287 -44.83 10.51 99.87
N ARG A 288 -43.62 11.06 99.70
CA ARG A 288 -42.74 11.44 100.82
C ARG A 288 -43.40 12.46 101.73
N ARG A 289 -43.94 13.55 101.19
CA ARG A 289 -44.68 14.55 101.98
C ARG A 289 -45.89 13.95 102.72
N ARG A 290 -46.64 13.05 102.10
CA ARG A 290 -47.74 12.32 102.75
C ARG A 290 -47.24 11.46 103.90
N THR A 291 -46.11 10.78 103.72
CA THR A 291 -45.47 9.96 104.76
C THR A 291 -44.97 10.82 105.91
N GLU A 292 -44.25 11.91 105.64
CA GLU A 292 -43.79 12.89 106.64
C GLU A 292 -44.97 13.48 107.44
N LEU A 293 -46.07 13.86 106.77
CA LEU A 293 -47.27 14.36 107.44
C LEU A 293 -47.96 13.28 108.29
N ALA A 294 -47.96 12.03 107.84
CA ALA A 294 -48.49 10.91 108.61
C ALA A 294 -47.62 10.62 109.84
N GLU A 295 -46.29 10.63 109.70
CA GLU A 295 -45.33 10.52 110.81
C GLU A 295 -45.49 11.66 111.82
N GLN A 296 -45.64 12.90 111.37
CA GLN A 296 -45.91 14.04 112.25
C GLN A 296 -47.25 13.90 112.99
N ARG A 297 -48.27 13.36 112.34
CA ARG A 297 -49.55 13.05 112.99
C ARG A 297 -49.38 11.96 114.04
N ILE A 298 -48.71 10.85 113.71
CA ILE A 298 -48.42 9.76 114.65
C ILE A 298 -47.65 10.30 115.85
N ALA A 299 -46.59 11.09 115.64
CA ALA A 299 -45.82 11.69 116.73
C ALA A 299 -46.67 12.63 117.62
N ARG A 300 -47.59 13.41 117.03
CA ARG A 300 -48.54 14.24 117.78
C ARG A 300 -49.55 13.40 118.55
N ASP A 301 -50.07 12.35 117.93
CA ASP A 301 -51.03 11.43 118.54
C ASP A 301 -50.35 10.65 119.69
N GLU A 302 -49.10 10.23 119.55
CA GLU A 302 -48.27 9.63 120.61
C GLU A 302 -48.05 10.58 121.79
N LEU A 303 -47.70 11.86 121.53
CA LEU A 303 -47.61 12.88 122.58
C LEU A 303 -48.96 13.09 123.29
N THR A 304 -50.05 13.07 122.53
CA THR A 304 -51.41 13.19 123.08
C THR A 304 -51.77 11.99 123.93
N ILE A 305 -51.49 10.77 123.47
CA ILE A 305 -51.68 9.52 124.22
C ILE A 305 -50.83 9.52 125.49
N ALA A 306 -49.56 9.92 125.42
CA ALA A 306 -48.69 10.04 126.59
C ALA A 306 -49.27 11.01 127.61
N SER A 307 -49.71 12.20 127.18
CA SER A 307 -50.37 13.18 128.04
C SER A 307 -51.68 12.67 128.64
N LEU A 308 -52.54 12.01 127.86
CA LEU A 308 -53.77 11.39 128.35
C LEU A 308 -53.48 10.24 129.34
N THR A 309 -52.41 9.49 129.12
CA THR A 309 -51.95 8.42 130.03
C THR A 309 -51.49 9.01 131.35
N GLU A 310 -50.71 10.09 131.33
CA GLU A 310 -50.26 10.82 132.51
C GLU A 310 -51.45 11.44 133.28
N GLN A 311 -52.40 12.05 132.57
CA GLN A 311 -53.66 12.54 133.15
C GLN A 311 -54.46 11.41 133.79
N HIS A 312 -54.55 10.24 133.15
CA HIS A 312 -55.25 9.09 133.69
C HIS A 312 -54.52 8.49 134.91
N SER A 313 -53.19 8.45 134.93
CA SER A 313 -52.43 8.02 136.13
C SER A 313 -52.62 9.01 137.27
N ALA A 314 -52.53 10.31 137.01
CA ALA A 314 -52.77 11.35 138.01
C ALA A 314 -54.20 11.27 138.57
N ALA A 315 -55.21 11.07 137.71
CA ALA A 315 -56.60 10.88 138.14
C ALA A 315 -56.79 9.59 138.97
N ARG A 316 -56.07 8.51 138.67
CA ARG A 316 -56.07 7.28 139.48
C ARG A 316 -55.42 7.49 140.84
N ASP A 317 -54.30 8.19 140.89
CA ASP A 317 -53.62 8.52 142.14
C ASP A 317 -54.48 9.45 142.98
N GLU A 318 -55.13 10.46 142.38
CA GLU A 318 -56.09 11.32 143.07
C GLU A 318 -57.31 10.55 143.58
N ALA A 319 -57.85 9.61 142.80
CA ALA A 319 -58.92 8.73 143.25
C ALA A 319 -58.47 7.82 144.41
N ARG A 320 -57.23 7.33 144.38
CA ARG A 320 -56.63 6.52 145.46
C ARG A 320 -56.46 7.36 146.73
N ASP A 321 -55.92 8.57 146.60
CA ASP A 321 -55.80 9.53 147.69
C ASP A 321 -57.17 9.86 148.30
N GLN A 322 -58.20 10.07 147.48
CA GLN A 322 -59.56 10.29 147.96
C GLN A 322 -60.11 9.05 148.69
N GLN A 323 -59.80 7.85 148.20
CA GLN A 323 -60.19 6.59 148.84
C GLN A 323 -59.47 6.38 150.18
N GLU A 324 -58.19 6.73 150.27
CA GLU A 324 -57.39 6.71 151.49
C GLU A 324 -57.87 7.77 152.49
N ARG A 325 -58.17 8.99 152.05
CA ARG A 325 -58.80 10.03 152.89
C ARG A 325 -60.17 9.59 153.39
N ALA A 326 -60.98 8.94 152.55
CA ALA A 326 -62.27 8.39 152.97
C ALA A 326 -62.09 7.23 153.97
N ALA A 327 -61.08 6.38 153.80
CA ALA A 327 -60.75 5.32 154.75
C ALA A 327 -60.24 5.89 156.09
N ALA A 328 -59.39 6.92 156.06
CA ALA A 328 -58.92 7.64 157.23
C ALA A 328 -60.08 8.32 157.97
N ALA A 329 -60.96 9.02 157.25
CA ALA A 329 -62.16 9.64 157.85
C ALA A 329 -63.10 8.60 158.47
N ARG A 330 -63.26 7.41 157.86
CA ARG A 330 -64.03 6.30 158.45
C ARG A 330 -63.36 5.75 159.71
N ALA A 331 -62.03 5.64 159.72
CA ALA A 331 -61.27 5.20 160.89
C ALA A 331 -61.37 6.23 162.04
N GLU A 332 -61.29 7.53 161.73
CA GLU A 332 -61.50 8.62 162.69
C GLU A 332 -62.93 8.61 163.23
N LEU A 333 -63.94 8.40 162.37
CA LEU A 333 -65.33 8.27 162.81
C LEU A 333 -65.52 7.06 163.74
N ALA A 334 -64.89 5.92 163.43
CA ALA A 334 -64.91 4.74 164.27
C ALA A 334 -64.21 4.98 165.61
N ALA A 335 -63.06 5.66 165.61
CA ALA A 335 -62.34 6.04 166.83
C ALA A 335 -63.13 7.02 167.70
N ALA A 336 -63.78 8.01 167.09
CA ALA A 336 -64.67 8.95 167.78
C ALA A 336 -65.89 8.23 168.38
N THR A 337 -66.45 7.25 167.66
CA THR A 337 -67.56 6.42 168.16
C THR A 337 -67.13 5.57 169.36
N ALA A 338 -65.95 4.94 169.27
CA ALA A 338 -65.37 4.18 170.38
C ALA A 338 -65.04 5.08 171.59
N GLN A 339 -64.59 6.32 171.38
CA GLN A 339 -64.40 7.30 172.46
C GLN A 339 -65.72 7.68 173.14
N ILE A 340 -66.80 7.85 172.38
CA ILE A 340 -68.13 8.14 172.94
C ILE A 340 -68.63 6.96 173.78
N GLU A 341 -68.44 5.72 173.32
CA GLU A 341 -68.78 4.52 174.09
C GLU A 341 -67.94 4.39 175.36
N ALA A 342 -66.62 4.58 175.27
CA ALA A 342 -65.74 4.58 176.42
C ALA A 342 -66.09 5.67 177.45
N LEU A 343 -66.50 6.85 176.99
CA LEU A 343 -66.97 7.93 177.86
C LEU A 343 -68.33 7.59 178.51
N ARG A 344 -69.23 6.90 177.81
CA ARG A 344 -70.49 6.41 178.38
C ARG A 344 -70.27 5.34 179.46
N ASP A 345 -69.36 4.41 179.22
CA ASP A 345 -68.98 3.40 180.22
C ASP A 345 -68.28 4.04 181.43
N ALA A 346 -67.40 5.03 181.21
CA ALA A 346 -66.77 5.78 182.30
C ALA A 346 -67.80 6.54 183.15
N VAL A 347 -68.83 7.13 182.53
CA VAL A 347 -69.94 7.78 183.25
C VAL A 347 -70.76 6.75 184.02
N ALA A 348 -71.11 5.61 183.43
CA ALA A 348 -71.85 4.54 184.10
C ALA A 348 -71.11 4.02 185.34
N THR A 349 -69.79 3.83 185.21
CA THR A 349 -68.90 3.39 186.30
C THR A 349 -68.78 4.46 187.39
N ALA A 350 -68.71 5.74 187.01
CA ALA A 350 -68.67 6.86 187.95
C ALA A 350 -69.99 6.99 188.74
N THR A 351 -71.14 6.76 188.12
CA THR A 351 -72.43 6.71 188.83
C THR A 351 -72.51 5.56 189.83
N ALA A 352 -72.05 4.36 189.47
CA ALA A 352 -72.00 3.23 190.40
C ALA A 352 -71.08 3.51 191.62
N HIS A 353 -69.91 4.13 191.39
CA HIS A 353 -69.01 4.55 192.46
C HIS A 353 -69.58 5.67 193.35
N ALA A 354 -70.41 6.56 192.78
CA ALA A 354 -71.09 7.62 193.53
C ALA A 354 -72.21 7.05 194.42
N GLU A 355 -72.98 6.08 193.91
CA GLU A 355 -74.01 5.35 194.68
C GLU A 355 -73.39 4.55 195.82
N GLN A 356 -72.25 3.88 195.58
CA GLN A 356 -71.53 3.13 196.59
C GLN A 356 -70.97 4.03 197.70
N ARG A 357 -70.42 5.21 197.35
CA ARG A 357 -70.00 6.21 198.34
C ARG A 357 -71.17 6.77 199.17
N LEU A 358 -72.36 6.87 198.58
CA LEU A 358 -73.56 7.34 199.29
C LEU A 358 -74.08 6.27 200.27
N ALA A 359 -73.97 4.99 199.91
CA ALA A 359 -74.27 3.87 200.78
C ALA A 359 -73.29 3.78 201.97
N ASP A 360 -71.98 3.92 201.70
CA ASP A 360 -70.94 3.90 202.74
C ASP A 360 -70.98 5.11 203.68
N ALA A 361 -71.51 6.25 203.22
CA ALA A 361 -71.72 7.44 204.05
C ALA A 361 -72.95 7.29 204.96
N ARG A 362 -74.01 6.60 204.50
CA ARG A 362 -75.19 6.27 205.31
C ARG A 362 -74.86 5.25 206.39
N ALA A 363 -74.11 4.21 206.06
CA ALA A 363 -73.64 3.21 207.01
C ALA A 363 -72.81 3.82 208.16
N ARG A 364 -71.87 4.73 207.84
CA ARG A 364 -71.05 5.43 208.84
C ARG A 364 -71.85 6.38 209.74
N HIS A 365 -72.91 6.99 209.23
CA HIS A 365 -73.77 7.88 210.01
C HIS A 365 -74.70 7.11 210.96
N ASP A 366 -75.15 5.92 210.55
CA ASP A 366 -75.94 5.03 211.42
C ASP A 366 -75.08 4.40 212.54
N GLU A 367 -73.80 4.11 212.25
CA GLU A 367 -72.81 3.67 213.24
C GLU A 367 -72.53 4.76 214.29
N GLN A 368 -72.36 6.01 213.86
CA GLN A 368 -72.14 7.16 214.76
C GLN A 368 -73.36 7.50 215.61
N LEU A 369 -74.59 7.28 215.11
CA LEU A 369 -75.83 7.44 215.90
C LEU A 369 -76.03 6.31 216.91
N ALA A 370 -75.56 5.09 216.60
CA ALA A 370 -75.54 3.98 217.56
C ALA A 370 -74.53 4.23 218.70
N GLU A 371 -73.35 4.78 218.36
CA GLU A 371 -72.29 5.09 219.31
C GLU A 371 -72.66 6.26 220.25
N LEU A 372 -73.36 7.28 219.74
CA LEU A 372 -73.91 8.38 220.56
C LEU A 372 -75.07 7.93 221.47
N ARG A 373 -75.86 6.93 221.07
CA ARG A 373 -76.91 6.32 221.91
C ARG A 373 -76.35 5.40 222.98
N ALA A 374 -75.23 4.72 222.73
CA ALA A 374 -74.53 3.92 223.73
C ALA A 374 -73.90 4.78 224.83
N ARG A 375 -73.38 5.97 224.49
CA ARG A 375 -72.75 6.89 225.47
C ARG A 375 -73.73 7.68 226.33
N LEU A 376 -74.96 7.95 225.84
CA LEU A 376 -76.01 8.57 226.64
C LEU A 376 -76.78 7.58 227.53
N GLY A 377 -76.50 6.27 227.42
CA GLY A 377 -77.02 5.19 228.29
C GLY A 377 -76.06 4.78 229.42
N GLN A 378 -74.89 5.40 229.54
CA GLN A 378 -73.90 5.18 230.61
C GLN A 378 -73.60 6.51 231.32
N GLY A 379 -74.65 7.04 231.95
CA GLY A 379 -74.56 7.97 233.05
C GLY A 379 -75.28 7.35 234.25
N GLU A 380 -74.55 6.54 235.02
CA GLU A 380 -74.61 6.41 236.48
C GLU A 380 -73.20 6.11 236.98
#